data_AF-A0A924NJ85-F1
#
_entry.id   AF-A0A924NJ85-F1
#
_cell.length_a   1.000
_cell.length_b   1.000
_cell.length_c   1.000
_cell.angle_alpha   90.00
_cell.angle_beta   90.00
_cell.angle_gamma   90.00
#
_symmetry.space_group_name_H-M   'P 1'
#
loop_
_entity.id
_entity.type
_entity.pdbx_description
1 polymer ?
#
loop_
_entity_poly.entity_id
_entity_poly.type
_entity_poly.pdbx_seq_one_letter_code
_entity_poly.pdbx_strand_id
1 'polypeptide(L)'
;MDDLPLQVTALPILFSALDQKLVSSIAPTKVVMPLMTRSFDAAEVIEQLSVCGYQGAVWVLSPKLPNRRMVERELKSMVKGIHVEVIELEDIRAMDDIPVIQMLRPH
;
A
#
# COMPACT_ATOMS: atom_id res chain seq x y z
N MET A 1 2.87 -32.33 -3.40
CA MET A 1 2.22 -31.31 -2.54
C MET A 1 2.07 -30.12 -3.46
N ASP A 2 0.90 -30.00 -4.08
CA ASP A 2 0.64 -29.03 -5.13
C ASP A 2 0.73 -27.61 -4.57
N ASP A 3 1.69 -26.83 -5.05
CA ASP A 3 1.68 -25.37 -4.99
C ASP A 3 0.53 -24.89 -5.90
N LEU A 4 -0.70 -24.95 -5.39
CA LEU A 4 -1.79 -24.20 -6.01
C LEU A 4 -1.36 -22.73 -6.06
N PRO A 5 -1.41 -22.07 -7.23
CA PRO A 5 -1.02 -20.67 -7.32
C PRO A 5 -1.93 -19.87 -6.37
N LEU A 6 -1.32 -19.11 -5.46
CA LEU A 6 -2.02 -18.10 -4.66
C LEU A 6 -2.81 -17.21 -5.63
N GLN A 7 -4.13 -17.38 -5.67
CA GLN A 7 -5.01 -16.50 -6.42
C GLN A 7 -5.09 -15.18 -5.64
N VAL A 8 -4.28 -14.23 -6.07
CA VAL A 8 -4.27 -12.87 -5.52
C VAL A 8 -5.33 -12.07 -6.26
N THR A 9 -6.39 -11.66 -5.56
CA THR A 9 -7.32 -10.65 -6.08
C THR A 9 -6.78 -9.27 -5.73
N ALA A 10 -6.49 -8.45 -6.75
CA ALA A 10 -6.10 -7.05 -6.57
C ALA A 10 -7.27 -6.15 -6.99
N LEU A 11 -7.82 -5.40 -6.03
CA LEU A 11 -8.89 -4.44 -6.30
C LEU A 11 -8.31 -3.04 -6.44
N PRO A 12 -8.47 -2.39 -7.60
CA PRO A 12 -8.02 -1.03 -7.75
C PRO A 12 -8.97 -0.03 -7.09
N ILE A 13 -8.47 0.82 -6.18
CA ILE A 13 -9.27 1.88 -5.57
C ILE A 13 -8.58 3.24 -5.64
N LEU A 14 -9.38 4.28 -5.84
CA LEU A 14 -8.93 5.67 -5.73
C LEU A 14 -8.70 6.04 -4.27
N PHE A 15 -7.71 6.89 -4.00
CA PHE A 15 -7.47 7.40 -2.64
C PHE A 15 -8.70 8.10 -2.06
N SER A 16 -9.44 8.88 -2.86
CA SER A 16 -10.66 9.57 -2.42
C SER A 16 -11.80 8.64 -2.01
N ALA A 17 -11.75 7.36 -2.39
CA ALA A 17 -12.72 6.34 -2.00
C ALA A 17 -12.28 5.55 -0.75
N LEU A 18 -11.07 5.80 -0.23
CA LEU A 18 -10.53 5.08 0.92
C LEU A 18 -11.22 5.54 2.22
N ASP A 19 -12.22 4.77 2.64
CA ASP A 19 -12.91 4.96 3.90
C ASP A 19 -13.03 3.66 4.73
N GLN A 20 -13.50 3.80 5.97
CA GLN A 20 -13.63 2.66 6.89
C GLN A 20 -14.58 1.58 6.36
N LYS A 21 -15.64 1.97 5.65
CA LYS A 21 -16.64 1.04 5.11
C LYS A 21 -16.03 0.17 4.02
N LEU A 22 -15.28 0.79 3.10
CA LEU A 22 -14.56 0.11 2.04
C LEU A 22 -13.52 -0.84 2.62
N VAL A 23 -12.65 -0.35 3.53
CA VAL A 23 -11.62 -1.16 4.19
C VAL A 23 -12.24 -2.34 4.93
N SER A 24 -13.35 -2.15 5.65
CA SER A 24 -14.03 -3.26 6.36
C SER A 24 -14.66 -4.26 5.39
N SER A 25 -15.26 -3.78 4.29
CA SER A 25 -15.90 -4.64 3.29
C SER A 25 -14.91 -5.45 2.47
N ILE A 26 -13.74 -4.86 2.17
CA ILE A 26 -12.62 -5.50 1.46
C ILE A 26 -11.68 -6.21 2.43
N ALA A 27 -11.74 -5.99 3.74
CA ALA A 27 -10.89 -6.64 4.75
C ALA A 27 -9.49 -7.06 4.22
N PRO A 28 -8.71 -6.11 3.64
CA PRO A 28 -7.48 -6.46 2.97
C PRO A 28 -6.46 -6.99 3.96
N THR A 29 -5.57 -7.88 3.51
CA THR A 29 -4.38 -8.26 4.30
C THR A 29 -3.16 -7.46 3.90
N LYS A 30 -3.17 -6.92 2.68
CA LYS A 30 -2.11 -6.06 2.16
C LYS A 30 -2.69 -4.93 1.32
N VAL A 31 -2.07 -3.76 1.44
CA VAL A 31 -2.30 -2.60 0.60
C VAL A 31 -0.99 -2.25 -0.11
N VAL A 32 -1.02 -2.08 -1.42
CA VAL A 32 0.14 -1.69 -2.23
C VAL A 32 -0.12 -0.32 -2.87
N MET A 33 0.84 0.60 -2.79
CA MET A 33 0.71 1.95 -3.34
C MET A 33 2.07 2.52 -3.80
N PRO A 34 2.10 3.52 -4.70
CA PRO A 34 3.31 4.32 -4.95
C PRO A 34 3.76 5.11 -3.72
N LEU A 35 5.06 5.38 -3.60
CA LEU A 35 5.62 6.28 -2.58
C LEU A 35 5.06 7.69 -2.72
N MET A 36 4.97 8.17 -3.96
CA MET A 36 4.49 9.50 -4.28
C MET A 36 3.83 9.49 -5.66
N THR A 37 2.72 10.21 -5.78
CA THR A 37 2.02 10.47 -7.04
C THR A 37 1.74 11.96 -7.17
N ARG A 38 1.02 12.37 -8.23
CA ARG A 38 0.52 13.75 -8.33
C ARG A 38 -0.66 14.05 -7.41
N SER A 39 -1.33 13.03 -6.89
CA SER A 39 -2.62 13.18 -6.18
C SER A 39 -2.56 12.80 -4.71
N PHE A 40 -1.61 11.96 -4.32
CA PHE A 40 -1.37 11.53 -2.95
C PHE A 40 0.08 11.06 -2.76
N ASP A 41 0.53 11.00 -1.51
CA ASP A 41 1.73 10.27 -1.11
C ASP A 41 1.42 9.10 -0.15
N ALA A 42 2.42 8.24 0.07
CA ALA A 42 2.24 7.07 0.93
C ALA A 42 1.96 7.43 2.40
N ALA A 43 2.43 8.58 2.88
CA ALA A 43 2.20 9.03 4.24
C ALA A 43 0.72 9.36 4.46
N GLU A 44 0.09 10.09 3.52
CA GLU A 44 -1.34 10.40 3.54
C GLU A 44 -2.21 9.13 3.52
N VAL A 45 -1.85 8.16 2.68
CA VAL A 45 -2.59 6.89 2.60
C VAL A 45 -2.43 6.06 3.88
N ILE A 46 -1.22 5.98 4.45
CA ILE A 46 -0.94 5.27 5.69
C ILE A 46 -1.72 5.87 6.86
N GLU A 47 -1.78 7.20 6.95
CA GLU A 47 -2.58 7.91 7.95
C GLU A 47 -4.07 7.57 7.79
N GLN A 48 -4.60 7.65 6.57
CA GLN A 48 -6.00 7.34 6.29
C GLN A 48 -6.34 5.87 6.60
N LEU A 49 -5.46 4.93 6.28
CA LEU A 49 -5.60 3.52 6.65
C LEU A 49 -5.66 3.34 8.18
N SER A 50 -4.82 4.06 8.91
CA SER A 50 -4.82 4.05 10.38
C SER A 50 -6.14 4.60 10.93
N VAL A 51 -6.67 5.69 10.38
CA VAL A 51 -8.01 6.23 10.73
C VAL A 51 -9.12 5.22 10.45
N CYS A 52 -9.00 4.45 9.36
CA CYS A 52 -9.93 3.37 9.02
C CYS A 52 -9.82 2.14 9.92
N GLY A 53 -8.83 2.09 10.83
CA GLY A 53 -8.58 0.95 11.70
C GLY A 53 -7.88 -0.24 11.03
N TYR A 54 -7.23 -0.01 9.88
CA TYR A 54 -6.46 -1.04 9.19
C TYR A 54 -5.22 -1.45 10.00
N GLN A 55 -4.97 -2.76 10.11
CA GLN A 55 -3.82 -3.33 10.84
C GLN A 55 -3.03 -4.35 10.00
N GLY A 56 -3.19 -4.31 8.68
CA GLY A 56 -2.50 -5.22 7.77
C GLY A 56 -1.12 -4.71 7.35
N ALA A 57 -0.63 -5.26 6.24
CA ALA A 57 0.64 -4.85 5.65
C ALA A 57 0.46 -3.74 4.61
N VAL A 58 1.45 -2.86 4.48
CA VAL A 58 1.54 -1.85 3.43
C VAL A 58 2.85 -2.03 2.68
N TRP A 59 2.77 -2.14 1.36
CA TRP A 59 3.91 -2.10 0.46
C TRP A 59 3.94 -0.79 -0.31
N VAL A 60 5.01 -0.03 -0.08
CA VAL A 60 5.22 1.28 -0.70
C VAL A 60 6.22 1.12 -1.83
N LEU A 61 5.76 1.22 -3.06
CA LEU A 61 6.58 1.06 -4.25
C LEU A 61 7.30 2.38 -4.56
N SER A 62 8.61 2.33 -4.72
CA SER A 62 9.45 3.51 -4.93
C SER A 62 10.52 3.25 -5.98
N PRO A 63 10.97 4.27 -6.74
CA PRO A 63 12.20 4.13 -7.50
C PRO A 63 13.36 3.95 -6.53
N LYS A 64 14.55 3.59 -7.04
CA LYS A 64 15.76 3.52 -6.22
C LYS A 64 15.92 4.82 -5.43
N LEU A 65 15.92 4.70 -4.10
CA LEU A 65 16.03 5.81 -3.19
C LEU A 65 17.49 5.99 -2.78
N PRO A 66 17.96 7.25 -2.62
CA PRO A 66 19.27 7.51 -2.03
C PRO A 66 19.43 6.89 -0.63
N ASN A 67 18.34 6.83 0.15
CA ASN A 67 18.33 6.19 1.47
C ASN A 67 16.96 5.59 1.81
N ARG A 68 16.66 4.42 1.24
CA ARG A 68 15.41 3.68 1.48
C ARG A 68 15.10 3.47 2.98
N ARG A 69 16.11 3.15 3.79
CA ARG A 69 15.93 2.85 5.21
C ARG A 69 15.43 4.05 6.01
N MET A 70 15.88 5.26 5.65
CA MET A 70 15.39 6.49 6.28
C MET A 70 13.91 6.69 5.99
N VAL A 71 13.51 6.59 4.71
CA VAL A 71 12.10 6.73 4.27
C VAL A 71 11.21 5.68 4.94
N GLU A 72 11.62 4.41 4.91
CA GLU A 72 10.86 3.33 5.53
C GLU A 72 10.69 3.53 7.05
N ARG A 73 11.72 4.04 7.73
CA ARG A 73 11.64 4.37 9.17
C ARG A 73 10.66 5.51 9.45
N GLU A 74 10.65 6.53 8.60
CA GLU A 74 9.73 7.66 8.73
C GLU A 74 8.29 7.22 8.58
N LEU A 75 7.96 6.48 7.53
CA LEU A 75 6.62 5.93 7.31
C LEU A 75 6.17 4.99 8.45
N LYS A 76 7.08 4.13 8.94
CA LYS A 76 6.82 3.26 10.10
C LYS A 76 6.54 4.04 11.38
N SER A 77 7.12 5.23 11.54
CA SER A 77 6.96 6.03 12.76
C SER A 77 5.59 6.71 12.87
N MET A 78 4.88 6.86 11.76
CA MET A 78 3.59 7.56 11.69
C MET A 78 2.43 6.77 12.33
N VAL A 79 2.53 5.45 12.36
CA VAL A 79 1.40 4.58 12.71
C VAL A 79 1.83 3.42 13.60
N LYS A 80 0.88 2.88 14.38
CA LYS A 80 1.06 1.67 15.18
C LYS A 80 0.17 0.57 14.65
N GLY A 81 0.72 -0.63 14.46
CA GLY A 81 -0.05 -1.81 14.04
C GLY A 81 -0.16 -2.02 12.52
N ILE A 82 0.40 -1.12 11.70
CA ILE A 82 0.52 -1.33 10.25
C ILE A 82 1.96 -1.76 9.93
N HIS A 83 2.11 -2.86 9.20
CA HIS A 83 3.43 -3.36 8.77
C HIS A 83 3.85 -2.70 7.46
N VAL A 84 4.67 -1.65 7.53
CA VAL A 84 5.14 -0.92 6.34
C VAL A 84 6.43 -1.51 5.80
N GLU A 85 6.54 -1.65 4.48
CA GLU A 85 7.76 -2.02 3.76
C GLU A 85 7.89 -1.17 2.50
N VAL A 86 9.08 -0.63 2.23
CA VAL A 86 9.36 0.09 0.98
C VAL A 86 9.99 -0.88 -0.02
N ILE A 87 9.43 -1.00 -1.22
CA ILE A 87 9.93 -1.88 -2.27
C ILE A 87 10.48 -1.02 -3.40
N GLU A 88 11.76 -1.17 -3.69
CA GLU A 88 12.41 -0.47 -4.80
C GLU A 88 12.20 -1.25 -6.10
N LEU A 89 11.66 -0.59 -7.13
CA LEU A 89 11.46 -1.18 -8.47
C LEU A 89 12.35 -0.44 -9.49
N GLU A 90 12.90 -1.19 -10.46
CA GLU A 90 13.82 -0.63 -11.46
C GLU A 90 13.12 0.16 -12.57
N ASP A 91 11.83 -0.06 -12.81
CA ASP A 91 11.04 0.65 -13.81
C ASP A 91 9.63 0.99 -13.29
N ILE A 92 9.43 2.24 -12.86
CA ILE A 92 8.18 2.73 -12.23
C ILE A 92 7.39 3.65 -13.14
N ARG A 93 7.90 3.90 -14.35
CA ARG A 93 7.30 4.78 -15.35
C ARG A 93 5.85 4.42 -15.73
N ALA A 94 5.37 3.24 -15.35
CA ALA A 94 3.97 2.82 -15.54
C ALA A 94 3.01 3.18 -14.38
N MET A 95 3.49 3.73 -13.26
CA MET A 95 2.65 3.96 -12.06
C MET A 95 2.06 5.38 -11.96
N ASP A 96 2.53 6.33 -12.78
CA ASP A 96 1.97 7.69 -12.83
C ASP A 96 0.49 7.70 -13.30
N ASP A 97 0.03 6.64 -13.98
CA ASP A 97 -1.36 6.49 -14.48
C ASP A 97 -2.20 5.51 -13.65
N ILE A 98 -1.68 5.01 -12.53
CA ILE A 98 -2.35 3.99 -11.71
C ILE A 98 -2.62 4.59 -10.32
N PRO A 99 -3.76 5.30 -10.14
CA PRO A 99 -4.18 5.86 -8.85
C PRO A 99 -4.77 4.77 -7.96
N VAL A 100 -4.04 3.65 -7.85
CA VAL A 100 -4.59 2.41 -7.33
C VAL A 100 -3.82 2.01 -6.09
N ILE A 101 -4.55 2.00 -4.98
CA ILE A 101 -4.26 1.11 -3.86
C ILE A 101 -4.69 -0.29 -4.29
N GLN A 102 -3.76 -1.24 -4.38
CA GLN A 102 -4.13 -2.65 -4.56
C GLN A 102 -4.34 -3.29 -3.19
N MET A 103 -5.57 -3.72 -2.94
CA MET A 103 -5.94 -4.52 -1.77
C MET A 103 -5.83 -6.00 -2.10
N LEU A 104 -4.97 -6.73 -1.39
CA LEU A 104 -4.80 -8.18 -1.54
C LEU A 104 -5.55 -8.93 -0.43
N ARG A 105 -6.20 -10.04 -0.80
CA ARG A 105 -6.77 -11.03 0.12
C ARG A 105 -6.19 -12.42 -0.17
N PRO A 106 -5.86 -13.23 0.84
CA PRO A 106 -5.76 -14.68 0.65
C PRO A 106 -7.17 -15.27 0.50
N HIS A 107 -7.30 -16.28 -0.37
CA HIS A 107 -8.46 -17.16 -0.41
C HIS A 107 -8.40 -18.18 0.72
#